data_AF-A0A7C8LVG9-F1
#
_entry.id   AF-A0A7C8LVG9-F1
#
_cell.length_a   1.000
_cell.length_b   1.000
_cell.length_c   1.000
_cell.angle_alpha   90.00
_cell.angle_beta   90.00
_cell.angle_gamma   90.00
#
_symmetry.space_group_name_H-M   'P 1'
#
loop_
_entity.id
_entity.type
_entity.pdbx_description
1 polymer ?
#
loop_
_entity_poly.entity_id
_entity_poly.type
_entity_poly.pdbx_seq_one_letter_code
_entity_poly.pdbx_strand_id
1 'polypeptide(L)'
;MNSKLCRIMAQMMIEGFRPFGGEIAEDVYSKLGCKDASRAYWLHRWPILHCLGCNKRCTPKSTEGFQVPMQFPASQTQNKFSMLPEEMLQAKKFLRVDEAAYCLNISERTVRKLVDDGVLVRHMRLPIRITAESVREEMGRVDW
;
A
#
# COMPACT_ATOMS: atom_id res chain seq x y z
N MET A 1 4.72 -6.36 -32.07
CA MET A 1 4.94 -6.22 -30.61
C MET A 1 5.63 -7.49 -30.12
N ASN A 2 6.85 -7.39 -29.57
CA ASN A 2 7.72 -8.55 -29.34
C ASN A 2 7.26 -9.31 -28.08
N SER A 3 6.58 -10.46 -28.25
CA SER A 3 5.87 -11.20 -27.18
C SER A 3 6.73 -11.50 -25.93
N LYS A 4 8.04 -11.63 -26.12
CA LYS A 4 9.00 -11.82 -25.02
C LYS A 4 9.13 -10.60 -24.10
N LEU A 5 9.11 -9.38 -24.66
CA LEU A 5 9.31 -8.15 -23.89
C LEU A 5 8.10 -7.85 -23.01
N CYS A 6 6.88 -8.08 -23.52
CA CYS A 6 5.65 -7.98 -22.72
C CYS A 6 5.66 -8.96 -21.53
N ARG A 7 6.09 -10.21 -21.75
CA ARG A 7 6.23 -11.20 -20.65
C ARG A 7 7.23 -10.77 -19.59
N ILE A 8 8.39 -10.26 -20.01
CA ILE A 8 9.43 -9.78 -19.09
C ILE A 8 8.93 -8.58 -18.29
N MET A 9 8.31 -7.61 -18.97
CA MET A 9 7.76 -6.44 -18.30
C MET A 9 6.67 -6.83 -17.29
N ALA A 10 5.77 -7.75 -17.65
CA ALA A 10 4.76 -8.27 -16.72
C ALA A 10 5.39 -8.93 -15.48
N GLN A 11 6.41 -9.78 -15.69
CA GLN A 11 7.14 -10.43 -14.60
C GLN A 11 7.82 -9.40 -13.67
N MET A 12 8.50 -8.41 -14.25
CA MET A 12 9.16 -7.36 -13.46
C MET A 12 8.16 -6.51 -12.67
N MET A 13 6.97 -6.24 -13.22
CA MET A 13 5.92 -5.51 -12.50
C MET A 13 5.39 -6.31 -11.30
N ILE A 14 5.27 -7.63 -11.43
CA ILE A 14 4.90 -8.55 -10.33
C ILE A 14 6.01 -8.54 -9.25
N GLU A 15 7.28 -8.51 -9.66
CA GLU A 15 8.44 -8.42 -8.75
C GLU A 15 8.59 -7.05 -8.06
N GLY A 16 7.70 -6.11 -8.36
CA GLY A 16 7.63 -4.80 -7.71
C GLY A 16 8.38 -3.69 -8.45
N PHE A 17 8.85 -3.92 -9.67
CA PHE A 17 9.39 -2.83 -10.49
C PHE A 17 8.28 -1.89 -10.98
N ARG A 18 8.62 -0.61 -11.13
CA ARG A 18 7.74 0.44 -11.64
C ARG A 18 8.44 1.23 -12.76
N PRO A 19 7.71 1.82 -13.71
CA PRO A 19 8.30 2.72 -14.70
C PRO A 19 8.99 3.91 -14.02
N PHE A 20 10.23 4.18 -14.44
CA PHE A 20 10.97 5.34 -13.96
C PHE A 20 10.60 6.55 -14.82
N GLY A 21 9.88 7.51 -14.23
CA GLY A 21 9.44 8.74 -14.90
C GLY A 21 10.27 9.98 -14.55
N GLY A 22 11.41 9.81 -13.86
CA GLY A 22 12.30 10.93 -13.52
C GLY A 22 13.26 11.29 -14.65
N GLU A 23 14.00 12.38 -14.45
CA GLU A 23 15.09 12.79 -15.33
C GLU A 23 16.33 11.90 -15.15
N ILE A 24 17.01 11.64 -16.26
CA ILE A 24 18.25 10.85 -16.31
C ILE A 24 19.29 11.71 -17.02
N ALA A 25 20.43 11.90 -16.36
CA ALA A 25 21.55 12.64 -16.92
C ALA A 25 22.13 11.95 -18.16
N GLU A 26 22.56 12.74 -19.14
CA GLU A 26 23.05 12.24 -20.43
C GLU A 26 24.35 11.41 -20.30
N ASP A 27 25.14 11.69 -19.27
CA ASP A 27 26.40 10.99 -18.97
C ASP A 27 26.16 9.51 -18.66
N VAL A 28 25.00 9.15 -18.10
CA VAL A 28 24.60 7.77 -17.82
C VAL A 28 24.55 6.96 -19.11
N TYR A 29 23.96 7.52 -20.18
CA TYR A 29 23.86 6.84 -21.47
C TYR A 29 25.23 6.68 -22.12
N SER A 30 26.09 7.70 -22.00
CA SER A 30 27.46 7.66 -22.50
C SER A 30 28.29 6.58 -21.79
N LYS A 31 28.20 6.50 -20.46
CA LYS A 31 28.88 5.48 -19.63
C LYS A 31 28.42 4.06 -19.95
N LEU A 32 27.14 3.88 -20.26
CA LEU A 32 26.56 2.58 -20.64
C LEU A 32 26.80 2.21 -22.12
N GLY A 33 27.37 3.12 -22.92
CA GLY A 33 27.55 2.94 -24.36
C GLY A 33 26.22 2.78 -25.09
N CYS A 34 25.20 3.54 -24.69
CA CYS A 34 23.89 3.55 -25.34
C CYS A 34 23.96 4.36 -26.64
N LYS A 35 23.48 3.78 -27.74
CA LYS A 35 23.46 4.46 -29.05
C LYS A 35 22.27 5.42 -29.20
N ASP A 36 21.11 5.05 -28.65
CA ASP A 36 19.86 5.82 -28.77
C ASP A 36 19.21 5.99 -27.39
N ALA A 37 19.36 7.17 -26.79
CA ALA A 37 18.73 7.48 -25.50
C ALA A 37 17.18 7.55 -25.61
N SER A 38 16.64 7.97 -26.75
CA SER A 38 15.19 8.09 -26.98
C SER A 38 14.42 6.77 -26.90
N ARG A 39 15.11 5.64 -27.09
CA ARG A 39 14.52 4.30 -26.99
C ARG A 39 14.68 3.69 -25.60
N ALA A 40 15.37 4.36 -24.68
CA ALA A 40 15.56 3.87 -23.34
C ALA A 40 14.22 3.86 -22.59
N TYR A 41 13.90 2.71 -22.01
CA TYR A 41 12.73 2.55 -21.16
C TYR A 41 13.18 1.96 -19.84
N TRP A 42 13.15 2.77 -18.78
CA TRP A 42 13.68 2.42 -17.49
C TRP A 42 12.58 1.95 -16.54
N LEU A 43 12.85 0.85 -15.86
CA LEU A 43 12.10 0.35 -14.73
C LEU A 43 12.97 0.47 -13.47
N HIS A 44 12.35 0.73 -12.33
CA HIS A 44 13.04 0.82 -11.05
C HIS A 44 12.33 0.03 -9.96
N ARG A 45 13.14 -0.55 -9.08
CA ARG A 45 12.80 -0.97 -7.72
C ARG A 45 13.90 -0.41 -6.85
N TRP A 46 13.73 0.85 -6.45
CA TRP A 46 14.82 1.68 -5.93
C TRP A 46 15.60 0.94 -4.81
N PRO A 47 16.94 0.89 -4.87
CA PRO A 47 17.85 1.61 -5.79
C PRO A 47 18.17 0.85 -7.10
N ILE A 48 17.52 -0.27 -7.39
CA ILE A 48 17.79 -1.08 -8.59
C ILE A 48 17.09 -0.47 -9.80
N LEU A 49 17.85 -0.24 -10.88
CA LEU A 49 17.37 0.31 -12.14
C LEU A 49 17.63 -0.69 -13.28
N HIS A 50 16.68 -0.82 -14.20
CA HIS A 50 16.79 -1.74 -15.33
C HIS A 50 16.23 -1.13 -16.61
N CYS A 51 17.02 -1.14 -17.68
CA CYS A 51 16.62 -0.61 -18.98
C CYS A 51 16.13 -1.72 -19.91
N LEU A 52 14.96 -1.52 -20.54
CA LEU A 52 14.38 -2.42 -21.53
C LEU A 52 14.48 -1.88 -22.98
N GLY A 53 15.18 -0.76 -23.18
CA GLY A 53 15.25 -0.08 -24.48
C GLY A 53 16.08 -0.79 -25.55
N CYS A 54 17.06 -1.61 -25.14
CA CYS A 54 17.94 -2.35 -26.05
C CYS A 54 18.14 -3.81 -25.61
N ASN A 55 18.66 -4.65 -26.50
CA ASN A 55 18.91 -6.07 -26.21
C ASN A 55 19.95 -6.31 -25.10
N LYS A 56 20.81 -5.33 -24.79
CA LYS A 56 21.80 -5.43 -23.71
C LYS A 56 21.16 -5.41 -22.32
N ARG A 57 19.94 -4.88 -22.19
CA ARG A 57 19.18 -4.78 -20.92
C ARG A 57 20.02 -4.24 -19.75
N CYS A 58 20.48 -3.01 -19.91
CA CYS A 58 21.45 -2.41 -19.00
C CYS A 58 20.91 -2.34 -17.56
N THR A 59 21.74 -2.72 -16.60
CA THR A 59 21.48 -2.62 -15.16
C THR A 59 22.68 -1.91 -14.52
N PRO A 60 22.62 -0.58 -14.31
CA PRO A 60 23.71 0.16 -13.71
C PRO A 60 23.92 -0.27 -12.26
N LYS A 61 25.19 -0.24 -11.82
CA LYS A 61 25.56 -0.58 -10.42
C LYS A 61 25.35 0.59 -9.46
N SER A 62 25.38 1.82 -9.96
CA SER A 62 25.15 3.05 -9.20
C SER A 62 23.89 3.77 -9.71
N THR A 63 23.27 4.53 -8.80
CA THR A 63 22.12 5.41 -9.10
C THR A 63 22.55 6.83 -9.48
N GLU A 64 23.85 7.07 -9.65
CA GLU A 64 24.37 8.38 -10.03
C GLU A 64 23.85 8.79 -11.41
N GLY A 65 23.40 10.05 -11.53
CA GLY A 65 22.78 10.57 -12.74
C GLY A 65 21.31 10.20 -12.91
N PHE A 66 20.70 9.45 -11.99
CA PHE A 66 19.25 9.25 -11.96
C PHE A 66 18.63 10.17 -10.93
N GLN A 67 17.58 10.90 -11.33
CA GLN A 67 16.75 11.62 -10.37
C GLN A 67 16.17 10.64 -9.35
N VAL A 68 16.31 10.93 -8.06
CA VAL A 68 15.71 10.11 -7.01
C VAL A 68 14.19 10.22 -7.14
N PRO A 69 13.47 9.12 -7.46
CA PRO A 69 12.02 9.15 -7.51
C PRO A 69 11.50 9.50 -6.12
N MET A 70 10.56 10.44 -6.06
CA MET A 70 9.82 10.67 -4.82
C MET A 70 9.18 9.34 -4.42
N GLN A 71 9.56 8.83 -3.24
CA GLN A 71 8.95 7.63 -2.69
C GLN A 71 7.51 7.98 -2.33
N PHE A 72 6.57 7.72 -3.25
CA PHE A 72 5.18 7.62 -2.83
C PHE A 72 5.15 6.50 -1.79
N PRO A 73 4.70 6.75 -0.54
CA PRO A 73 4.53 5.67 0.42
C PRO A 73 3.66 4.63 -0.30
N ALA A 74 4.22 3.43 -0.48
CA ALA A 74 3.56 2.31 -1.13
C ALA A 74 2.13 2.30 -0.62
N SER A 75 1.16 2.55 -1.51
CA SER A 75 -0.20 2.99 -1.17
C SER A 75 -0.52 2.56 0.24
N GLN A 76 -0.42 3.50 1.20
CA GLN A 76 -0.81 3.20 2.58
C GLN A 76 -2.13 2.47 2.41
N THR A 77 -2.16 1.19 2.81
CA THR A 77 -3.38 0.38 2.81
C THR A 77 -4.43 1.33 3.32
N GLN A 78 -5.29 1.81 2.43
CA GLN A 78 -6.15 2.94 2.77
C GLN A 78 -6.92 2.43 3.96
N ASN A 79 -6.61 2.97 5.14
CA ASN A 79 -7.40 2.68 6.31
C ASN A 79 -8.81 3.02 5.85
N LYS A 80 -9.69 2.02 5.87
CA LYS A 80 -11.05 2.11 5.32
C LYS A 80 -11.81 3.31 5.89
N PHE A 81 -11.32 3.84 7.02
CA PHE A 81 -11.81 4.99 7.75
C PHE A 81 -10.78 6.11 7.74
N SER A 82 -11.26 7.33 7.48
CA SER A 82 -10.49 8.57 7.52
C SER A 82 -10.51 9.26 8.90
N MET A 83 -11.31 8.77 9.84
CA MET A 83 -11.49 9.33 11.18
C MET A 83 -10.70 8.53 12.21
N LEU A 84 -10.26 9.20 13.27
CA LEU A 84 -9.62 8.53 14.41
C LEU A 84 -10.62 7.65 15.17
N PRO A 85 -10.18 6.56 15.83
CA PRO A 85 -11.02 5.73 16.68
C PRO A 85 -11.87 6.50 17.69
N GLU A 86 -11.27 7.47 18.38
CA GLU A 86 -11.94 8.30 19.39
C GLU A 86 -13.02 9.20 18.78
N GLU A 87 -12.70 9.86 17.66
CA GLU A 87 -13.64 10.70 16.91
C GLU A 87 -14.85 9.86 16.43
N MET A 88 -14.61 8.62 16.00
CA MET A 88 -15.67 7.73 15.56
C MET A 88 -16.59 7.30 16.72
N LEU A 89 -16.05 7.09 17.92
CA LEU A 89 -16.82 6.78 19.14
C LEU A 89 -17.62 7.98 19.67
N GLN A 90 -17.18 9.21 19.38
CA GLN A 90 -17.90 10.43 19.74
C GLN A 90 -19.01 10.76 18.72
N ALA A 91 -18.73 10.57 17.43
CA ALA A 91 -19.65 10.91 16.36
C ALA A 91 -20.83 9.92 16.21
N LYS A 92 -20.63 8.64 16.54
CA LYS A 92 -21.62 7.58 16.32
C LYS A 92 -22.04 6.91 17.62
N LYS A 93 -23.37 6.77 17.83
CA LYS A 93 -23.93 5.98 18.94
C LYS A 93 -23.90 4.48 18.69
N PHE A 94 -23.98 4.07 17.42
CA PHE A 94 -23.99 2.68 16.98
C PHE A 94 -22.94 2.48 15.90
N LEU A 95 -22.09 1.48 16.11
CA LEU A 95 -20.99 1.13 15.22
C LEU A 95 -21.33 -0.15 14.45
N ARG A 96 -20.81 -0.24 13.23
CA ARG A 96 -20.76 -1.49 12.49
C ARG A 96 -19.61 -2.37 13.01
N VAL A 97 -19.63 -3.64 12.60
CA VAL A 97 -18.60 -4.62 13.01
C VAL A 97 -17.20 -4.21 12.53
N ASP A 98 -17.09 -3.63 11.33
CA ASP A 98 -15.84 -3.14 10.75
C ASP A 98 -15.34 -1.87 11.45
N GLU A 99 -16.26 -0.98 11.84
CA GLU A 99 -15.93 0.23 12.62
C GLU A 99 -15.46 -0.13 14.03
N ALA A 100 -16.14 -1.06 14.70
CA ALA A 100 -15.72 -1.55 16.02
C ALA A 100 -14.38 -2.31 15.96
N ALA A 101 -14.15 -3.09 14.90
CA ALA A 101 -12.87 -3.75 14.64
C ALA A 101 -11.72 -2.74 14.50
N TYR A 102 -11.98 -1.63 13.80
CA TYR A 102 -11.02 -0.54 13.67
C TYR A 102 -10.76 0.17 15.01
N CYS A 103 -11.80 0.48 15.78
CA CYS A 103 -11.65 1.15 17.08
C CYS A 103 -10.84 0.32 18.10
N LEU A 104 -11.05 -1.00 18.12
CA LEU A 104 -10.39 -1.92 19.05
C LEU A 104 -9.09 -2.51 18.48
N ASN A 105 -8.70 -2.16 17.25
CA ASN A 105 -7.55 -2.73 16.54
C ASN A 105 -7.52 -4.28 16.53
N ILE A 106 -8.68 -4.90 16.30
CA ILE A 106 -8.85 -6.37 16.25
C ILE A 106 -9.53 -6.80 14.95
N SER A 107 -9.47 -8.10 14.64
CA SER A 107 -10.17 -8.64 13.46
C SER A 107 -11.70 -8.61 13.62
N GLU A 108 -12.44 -8.45 12.52
CA GLU A 108 -13.92 -8.51 12.55
C GLU A 108 -14.44 -9.85 13.09
N ARG A 109 -13.67 -10.94 12.92
CA ARG A 109 -14.03 -12.26 13.46
C ARG A 109 -13.98 -12.24 14.99
N THR A 110 -12.97 -11.59 15.56
CA THR A 110 -12.84 -11.42 17.00
C THR A 110 -13.98 -10.55 17.55
N VAL A 111 -14.35 -9.46 16.85
CA VAL A 111 -15.50 -8.63 17.23
C VAL A 111 -16.80 -9.44 17.27
N ARG A 112 -17.06 -10.28 16.25
CA ARG A 112 -18.26 -11.14 16.24
C ARG A 112 -18.28 -12.09 17.43
N LYS A 113 -17.13 -12.69 17.77
CA LYS A 113 -17.01 -13.53 18.98
C LYS A 113 -17.31 -12.75 20.25
N LEU A 114 -16.73 -11.56 20.42
CA LEU A 114 -16.99 -10.72 21.61
C LEU A 114 -18.47 -10.31 21.74
N VAL A 115 -19.17 -10.17 20.61
CA VAL A 115 -20.63 -9.95 20.59
C VAL A 115 -21.38 -11.22 21.01
N ASP A 116 -20.95 -12.39 20.52
CA ASP A 116 -21.57 -13.68 20.87
C ASP A 116 -21.31 -14.06 22.34
N ASP A 117 -20.11 -13.74 22.85
CA ASP A 117 -19.69 -13.91 24.25
C ASP A 117 -20.37 -12.91 25.20
N GLY A 118 -21.12 -11.93 24.68
CA GLY A 118 -21.85 -10.93 25.45
C GLY A 118 -20.99 -9.81 26.04
N VAL A 119 -19.70 -9.76 25.67
CA VAL A 119 -18.77 -8.68 26.07
C VAL A 119 -19.14 -7.37 25.37
N LEU A 120 -19.48 -7.45 24.08
CA LEU A 120 -19.93 -6.30 23.30
C LEU A 120 -21.45 -6.27 23.17
N VAL A 121 -22.07 -5.17 23.62
CA VAL A 121 -23.53 -5.01 23.59
C VAL A 121 -24.00 -4.74 22.17
N ARG A 122 -24.81 -5.67 21.63
CA ARG A 122 -25.47 -5.50 20.32
C ARG A 122 -26.86 -4.86 20.47
N HIS A 123 -27.21 -4.06 19.48
CA HIS A 123 -28.58 -3.58 19.31
C HIS A 123 -29.50 -4.72 18.83
N MET A 124 -30.75 -4.73 19.28
CA MET A 124 -31.69 -5.84 19.04
C MET A 124 -32.07 -6.05 17.56
N ARG A 125 -32.01 -4.99 16.74
CA ARG A 125 -32.35 -5.04 15.31
C ARG A 125 -31.15 -5.41 14.45
N LEU A 126 -31.33 -6.39 13.58
CA LEU A 126 -30.39 -6.69 12.49
C LEU A 126 -30.41 -5.55 11.44
N PRO A 127 -29.30 -5.30 10.73
CA PRO A 127 -27.97 -5.93 10.84
C PRO A 127 -27.24 -5.58 12.14
N ILE A 128 -26.28 -6.42 12.58
CA ILE A 128 -25.55 -6.26 13.85
C ILE A 128 -24.98 -4.83 13.97
N ARG A 129 -25.34 -4.16 15.07
CA ARG A 129 -24.83 -2.85 15.47
C ARG A 129 -24.37 -2.94 16.91
N ILE A 130 -23.19 -2.43 17.19
CA ILE A 130 -22.56 -2.46 18.51
C ILE A 130 -22.69 -1.08 19.12
N THR A 131 -23.00 -0.98 20.41
CA THR A 131 -23.08 0.33 21.09
C THR A 131 -21.69 0.93 21.25
N ALA A 132 -21.56 2.24 21.00
CA ALA A 132 -20.28 2.92 21.17
C ALA A 132 -19.80 2.95 22.63
N GLU A 133 -20.71 2.89 23.59
CA GLU A 133 -20.42 2.80 25.02
C GLU A 133 -19.67 1.50 25.35
N SER A 134 -20.17 0.36 24.87
CA SER A 134 -19.55 -0.95 25.10
C SER A 134 -18.17 -1.06 24.45
N VAL A 135 -17.98 -0.47 23.25
CA VAL A 135 -16.67 -0.40 22.60
C VAL A 135 -15.71 0.51 23.38
N ARG A 136 -16.18 1.64 23.92
CA ARG A 136 -15.37 2.55 24.73
C ARG A 136 -14.92 1.90 26.04
N GLU A 137 -15.80 1.18 26.71
CA GLU A 137 -15.48 0.42 27.91
C GLU A 137 -14.41 -0.64 27.63
N GLU A 138 -14.55 -1.38 26.53
CA GLU A 138 -13.58 -2.39 26.15
C GLU A 138 -12.24 -1.76 25.72
N MET A 139 -12.27 -0.61 25.03
CA MET A 139 -11.06 0.15 24.69
C MET A 139 -10.28 0.60 25.93
N GLY A 140 -10.96 0.91 27.04
CA GLY A 140 -10.31 1.25 28.31
C GLY A 140 -9.86 0.05 29.15
N ARG A 141 -10.29 -1.17 28.81
CA ARG A 141 -9.83 -2.42 29.46
C ARG A 141 -8.64 -3.02 28.74
N VAL A 142 -8.55 -2.80 27.44
CA VAL A 142 -7.39 -3.17 26.61
C VAL A 142 -6.34 -2.07 26.76
N ASP A 143 -5.79 -1.93 27.97
CA ASP A 143 -4.47 -1.31 28.13
C ASP A 143 -3.42 -2.28 27.54
N TRP A 144 -2.61 -1.77 26.63
CA TRP A 144 -1.56 -2.50 25.90
C TRP A 144 -0.23 -2.46 26.66
#